data_AF-A0A1V6DBY4-F1
#
_entry.id   AF-A0A1V6DBY4-F1
#
_cell.length_a   1.000
_cell.length_b   1.000
_cell.length_c   1.000
_cell.angle_alpha   90.00
_cell.angle_beta   90.00
_cell.angle_gamma   90.00
#
_symmetry.space_group_name_H-M   'P 1'
#
loop_
_entity.id
_entity.type
_entity.pdbx_description
1 polymer ?
#
loop_
_entity_poly.entity_id
_entity_poly.type
_entity_poly.pdbx_seq_one_letter_code
_entity_poly.pdbx_strand_id
1 'polypeptide(L)'
;MEITVLQFIWFILLFVLLGGYAMLDGFDLGIGVWHLWARAEDRRSLLDAIRPVWDGNEVWLLTAGGAMFAAFPPVYASVFSGLYLALTLLLVGLIARASAVEFRDKEEAPSWRRFWDVCFAAGSIVPALLLGVAMGNILRGLPLDASGNFTGSFFSLLNPYALLCGLLGLAVIAAHGALYAVLRTPAPLAIRARRWARLALQAALLLFGLAAAVTILTQRHLLTNYDRLPVLWAVPLATALALSGAAAYNRRDKARPAFAASCAGVLGLLATAAVGLFPTLVPASNNAALSLTAANSSSSELTLRIMFIFALVGMPIVIGYNVWAYRLWATQQKGTSRDY
;
A
#
# COMPACT_ATOMS: atom_id res chain seq x y z
N MET A 1 30.58 -1.25 -4.82
CA MET A 1 30.62 -0.18 -3.79
C MET A 1 30.07 -0.75 -2.51
N GLU A 2 30.72 -0.45 -1.39
CA GLU A 2 30.17 -0.75 -0.05
C GLU A 2 29.03 0.22 0.27
N ILE A 3 27.99 -0.27 0.95
CA ILE A 3 26.81 0.51 1.34
C ILE A 3 27.05 1.05 2.74
N THR A 4 26.85 2.35 2.94
CA THR A 4 26.97 2.94 4.28
C THR A 4 25.79 2.52 5.16
N VAL A 5 25.99 2.57 6.48
CA VAL A 5 24.91 2.25 7.44
C VAL A 5 23.69 3.15 7.22
N LEU A 6 23.89 4.43 6.92
CA LEU A 6 22.78 5.36 6.65
C LEU A 6 22.06 5.04 5.35
N GLN A 7 22.77 4.67 4.27
CA GLN A 7 22.14 4.23 3.03
C GLN A 7 21.27 2.99 3.24
N PHE A 8 21.75 2.02 4.02
CA PHE A 8 20.97 0.85 4.41
C PHE A 8 19.72 1.21 5.22
N ILE A 9 19.87 2.06 6.25
CA ILE A 9 18.75 2.51 7.09
C ILE A 9 17.70 3.22 6.24
N TRP A 10 18.10 4.14 5.37
CA TRP A 10 17.18 4.89 4.52
C TRP A 10 16.47 4.00 3.49
N PHE A 11 17.14 2.97 2.97
CA PHE A 11 16.50 1.96 2.14
C PHE A 11 15.36 1.28 2.91
N ILE A 12 15.63 0.81 4.14
CA ILE A 12 14.61 0.18 4.98
C ILE A 12 13.48 1.15 5.34
N LEU A 13 13.81 2.39 5.72
CA LEU A 13 12.83 3.41 6.07
C LEU A 13 11.88 3.72 4.91
N LEU A 14 12.36 3.72 3.67
CA LEU A 14 11.48 3.92 2.50
C LEU A 14 10.40 2.84 2.43
N PHE A 15 10.76 1.56 2.59
CA PHE A 15 9.79 0.47 2.60
C PHE A 15 8.90 0.48 3.86
N VAL A 16 9.40 0.96 4.99
CA VAL A 16 8.58 1.18 6.20
C VAL A 16 7.53 2.26 5.97
N LEU A 17 7.88 3.37 5.32
CA LEU A 17 6.94 4.46 5.01
C LEU A 17 5.88 4.00 3.99
N LEU A 18 6.31 3.32 2.92
CA LEU A 18 5.39 2.74 1.93
C LEU A 18 4.48 1.66 2.55
N GLY A 19 5.04 0.82 3.42
CA GLY A 19 4.29 -0.19 4.18
C GLY A 19 3.30 0.46 5.17
N GLY A 20 3.70 1.54 5.83
CA GLY A 20 2.84 2.33 6.72
C GLY A 20 1.65 2.92 5.96
N TYR A 21 1.89 3.52 4.79
CA TYR A 21 0.81 3.98 3.91
C TYR A 21 -0.10 2.83 3.48
N ALA A 22 0.45 1.73 2.97
CA ALA A 22 -0.33 0.59 2.52
C ALA A 22 -1.14 -0.07 3.67
N MET A 23 -0.63 0.00 4.91
CA MET A 23 -1.31 -0.53 6.09
C MET A 23 -2.39 0.43 6.61
N LEU A 24 -2.16 1.74 6.59
CA LEU A 24 -3.08 2.73 7.13
C LEU A 24 -4.11 3.14 6.09
N ASP A 25 -3.68 3.77 5.01
CA ASP A 25 -4.58 4.20 3.94
C ASP A 25 -5.12 3.02 3.13
N GLY A 26 -4.48 1.85 3.22
CA GLY A 26 -4.96 0.66 2.53
C GLY A 26 -6.31 0.15 3.00
N PHE A 27 -6.69 0.30 4.28
CA PHE A 27 -8.06 -0.06 4.66
C PHE A 27 -9.08 1.01 4.22
N ASP A 28 -8.65 2.27 4.05
CA ASP A 28 -9.47 3.36 3.52
C ASP A 28 -9.79 3.10 2.04
N LEU A 29 -8.75 2.84 1.24
CA LEU A 29 -8.87 2.41 -0.15
C LEU A 29 -9.70 1.12 -0.25
N GLY A 30 -9.46 0.16 0.63
CA GLY A 30 -10.19 -1.11 0.64
C GLY A 30 -11.69 -0.95 0.93
N ILE A 31 -12.09 0.00 1.78
CA ILE A 31 -13.50 0.35 1.98
C ILE A 31 -14.09 0.93 0.69
N GLY A 32 -13.34 1.82 0.03
CA GLY A 32 -13.74 2.37 -1.26
C GLY A 32 -13.91 1.31 -2.34
N VAL A 33 -13.07 0.25 -2.34
CA VAL A 33 -13.32 -0.92 -3.19
C VAL A 33 -14.72 -1.44 -2.91
N TRP A 34 -15.11 -1.80 -1.69
CA TRP A 34 -16.44 -2.41 -1.46
C TRP A 34 -17.64 -1.46 -1.49
N HIS A 35 -17.41 -0.15 -1.62
CA HIS A 35 -18.45 0.87 -1.45
C HIS A 35 -19.68 0.68 -2.33
N LEU A 36 -19.48 0.44 -3.63
CA LEU A 36 -20.59 0.24 -4.57
C LEU A 36 -21.31 -1.10 -4.42
N TRP A 37 -20.67 -2.08 -3.76
CA TRP A 37 -21.28 -3.38 -3.43
C TRP A 37 -22.15 -3.31 -2.17
N ALA A 38 -22.04 -2.25 -1.37
CA ALA A 38 -22.95 -1.98 -0.27
C ALA A 38 -24.32 -1.51 -0.80
N ARG A 39 -25.37 -1.73 0.00
CA ARG A 39 -26.68 -1.13 -0.28
C ARG A 39 -26.61 0.37 -0.09
N ALA A 40 -27.49 1.12 -0.76
CA ALA A 40 -27.45 2.58 -0.76
C ALA A 40 -27.52 3.17 0.66
N GLU A 41 -28.33 2.57 1.54
CA GLU A 41 -28.48 2.96 2.95
C GLU A 41 -27.22 2.70 3.80
N ASP A 42 -26.38 1.75 3.41
CA ASP A 42 -25.19 1.34 4.16
C ASP A 42 -23.92 2.10 3.76
N ARG A 43 -23.92 2.73 2.58
CA ARG A 43 -22.75 3.43 2.01
C ARG A 43 -22.23 4.54 2.93
N ARG A 44 -23.13 5.22 3.63
CA ARG A 44 -22.73 6.23 4.62
C ARG A 44 -21.97 5.63 5.79
N SER A 45 -22.41 4.46 6.30
CA SER A 45 -21.72 3.78 7.40
C SER A 45 -20.29 3.36 7.04
N LEU A 46 -20.04 3.03 5.76
CA LEU A 46 -18.68 2.76 5.27
C LEU A 46 -17.80 4.02 5.29
N LEU A 47 -18.33 5.16 4.84
CA LEU A 47 -17.60 6.43 4.84
C LEU A 47 -17.33 6.91 6.27
N ASP A 48 -18.33 6.86 7.14
CA ASP A 48 -18.21 7.28 8.54
C ASP A 48 -17.17 6.44 9.32
N ALA A 49 -16.91 5.21 8.88
CA ALA A 49 -15.88 4.35 9.49
C ALA A 49 -14.45 4.85 9.26
N ILE A 50 -14.19 5.59 8.18
CA ILE A 50 -12.86 6.09 7.79
C ILE A 50 -12.73 7.60 7.92
N ARG A 51 -13.85 8.33 7.93
CA ARG A 51 -13.90 9.80 7.96
C ARG A 51 -12.98 10.46 8.99
N PRO A 52 -12.79 9.92 10.21
CA PRO A 52 -11.90 10.53 11.21
C PRO A 52 -10.40 10.36 10.93
N VAL A 53 -10.00 9.40 10.09
CA VAL A 53 -8.60 8.94 9.99
C VAL A 53 -7.98 9.06 8.60
N TRP A 54 -8.80 9.05 7.53
CA TRP A 54 -8.30 8.92 6.16
C TRP A 54 -7.29 10.01 5.76
N ASP A 55 -7.53 11.26 6.15
CA ASP A 55 -6.66 12.39 5.81
C ASP A 55 -5.26 12.21 6.43
N GLY A 56 -5.21 11.82 7.71
CA GLY A 56 -3.95 11.51 8.40
C GLY A 56 -3.23 10.29 7.81
N ASN A 57 -3.97 9.31 7.28
CA ASN A 57 -3.39 8.13 6.66
C ASN A 57 -2.72 8.44 5.32
N GLU A 58 -3.30 9.34 4.53
CA GLU A 58 -2.78 9.75 3.23
C GLU A 58 -1.41 10.45 3.33
N VAL A 59 -1.15 11.15 4.45
CA VAL A 59 0.15 11.81 4.72
C VAL A 59 1.34 10.83 4.68
N TRP A 60 1.11 9.53 4.94
CA TRP A 60 2.17 8.53 4.84
C TRP A 60 2.70 8.37 3.40
N LEU A 61 1.84 8.53 2.38
CA LEU A 61 2.27 8.52 0.98
C LEU A 61 3.13 9.74 0.66
N LEU A 62 2.70 10.93 1.12
CA LEU A 62 3.46 12.17 0.93
C LEU A 62 4.82 12.07 1.62
N THR A 63 4.86 11.50 2.82
CA THR A 63 6.10 11.29 3.57
C THR A 63 7.01 10.29 2.86
N ALA A 64 6.47 9.20 2.30
CA ALA A 64 7.24 8.25 1.50
C ALA A 64 7.82 8.90 0.23
N GLY A 65 7.03 9.72 -0.48
CA GLY A 65 7.48 10.49 -1.64
C GLY A 65 8.56 11.52 -1.29
N GLY A 66 8.36 12.28 -0.21
CA GLY A 66 9.32 13.25 0.31
C GLY A 66 10.62 12.61 0.80
N ALA A 67 10.53 11.45 1.47
CA ALA A 67 11.70 10.67 1.88
C ALA A 67 12.46 10.13 0.66
N MET A 68 11.76 9.66 -0.37
CA MET A 68 12.38 9.25 -1.63
C MET A 68 13.09 10.43 -2.30
N PHE A 69 12.45 11.59 -2.39
CA PHE A 69 13.04 12.81 -2.94
C PHE A 69 14.31 13.23 -2.18
N ALA A 70 14.26 13.19 -0.85
CA ALA A 70 15.32 13.74 -0.02
C ALA A 70 16.47 12.74 0.24
N ALA A 71 16.17 11.44 0.36
CA ALA A 71 17.18 10.40 0.58
C ALA A 71 17.71 9.79 -0.72
N PHE A 72 16.86 9.66 -1.75
CA PHE A 72 17.20 9.04 -3.03
C PHE A 72 16.74 9.86 -4.26
N PRO A 73 17.27 11.10 -4.46
CA PRO A 73 16.76 12.00 -5.49
C PRO A 73 16.73 11.42 -6.92
N PRO A 74 17.75 10.69 -7.41
CA PRO A 74 17.70 10.02 -8.71
C PRO A 74 16.56 8.99 -8.81
N VAL A 75 16.31 8.20 -7.76
CA VAL A 75 15.19 7.25 -7.73
C VAL A 75 13.87 7.98 -7.83
N TYR A 76 13.70 9.06 -7.05
CA TYR A 76 12.50 9.90 -7.13
C TYR A 76 12.28 10.42 -8.56
N ALA A 77 13.32 11.01 -9.17
CA ALA A 77 13.24 11.55 -10.52
C ALA A 77 12.85 10.49 -11.55
N SER A 78 13.52 9.33 -11.54
CA SER A 78 13.29 8.24 -12.48
C SER A 78 11.92 7.60 -12.32
N VAL A 79 11.47 7.35 -11.08
CA VAL A 79 10.16 6.75 -10.82
C VAL A 79 9.04 7.71 -11.19
N PHE A 80 9.13 8.99 -10.80
CA PHE A 80 8.07 9.96 -11.07
C PHE A 80 7.98 10.35 -12.55
N SER A 81 9.11 10.46 -13.25
CA SER A 81 9.11 10.72 -14.69
C SER A 81 8.73 9.48 -15.50
N GLY A 82 9.25 8.30 -15.15
CA GLY A 82 8.99 7.07 -15.89
C GLY A 82 7.58 6.54 -15.73
N LEU A 83 6.98 6.73 -14.55
CA LEU A 83 5.60 6.35 -14.27
C LEU A 83 4.63 7.55 -14.36
N TYR A 84 5.01 8.63 -15.06
CA TYR A 84 4.30 9.91 -15.08
C TYR A 84 2.78 9.78 -15.24
N LEU A 85 2.32 9.10 -16.29
CA LEU A 85 0.88 8.95 -16.54
C LEU A 85 0.20 8.10 -15.47
N ALA A 86 0.86 7.03 -14.99
CA ALA A 86 0.31 6.19 -13.93
C ALA A 86 0.19 6.96 -12.60
N LEU A 87 1.20 7.75 -12.23
CA LEU A 87 1.17 8.57 -11.02
C LEU A 87 0.20 9.74 -11.13
N THR A 88 0.01 10.28 -12.33
CA THR A 88 -1.03 11.30 -12.59
C THR A 88 -2.42 10.71 -12.39
N LEU A 89 -2.69 9.51 -12.91
CA LEU A 89 -3.96 8.81 -12.70
C LEU A 89 -4.17 8.45 -11.22
N LEU A 90 -3.11 8.06 -10.52
CA LEU A 90 -3.14 7.84 -9.07
C LEU A 90 -3.54 9.13 -8.35
N LEU A 91 -2.89 10.26 -8.65
CA LEU A 91 -3.18 11.56 -8.05
C LEU A 91 -4.63 11.99 -8.29
N VAL A 92 -5.12 11.88 -9.54
CA VAL A 92 -6.52 12.18 -9.88
C VAL A 92 -7.48 11.28 -9.09
N GLY A 93 -7.15 10.00 -8.93
CA GLY A 93 -7.92 9.07 -8.11
C GLY A 93 -7.99 9.50 -6.64
N LEU A 94 -6.85 9.86 -6.04
CA LEU A 94 -6.80 10.34 -4.66
C LEU A 94 -7.57 11.65 -4.45
N ILE A 95 -7.44 12.61 -5.38
CA ILE A 95 -8.23 13.86 -5.35
C ILE A 95 -9.74 13.56 -5.42
N ALA A 96 -10.15 12.67 -6.32
CA ALA A 96 -11.54 12.27 -6.46
C ALA A 96 -12.06 11.58 -5.19
N ARG A 97 -11.24 10.76 -4.54
CA ARG A 97 -11.55 10.10 -3.25
C ARG A 97 -11.77 11.12 -2.14
N ALA A 98 -10.80 12.00 -1.91
CA ALA A 98 -10.88 13.05 -0.88
C ALA A 98 -12.12 13.94 -1.09
N SER A 99 -12.34 14.38 -2.33
CA SER A 99 -13.51 15.19 -2.71
C SER A 99 -14.83 14.45 -2.44
N ALA A 100 -14.89 13.15 -2.72
CA ALA A 100 -16.08 12.35 -2.48
C ALA A 100 -16.42 12.23 -0.98
N VAL A 101 -15.42 12.07 -0.11
CA VAL A 101 -15.64 11.99 1.35
C VAL A 101 -16.20 13.30 1.92
N GLU A 102 -15.81 14.45 1.34
CA GLU A 102 -16.26 15.77 1.81
C GLU A 102 -17.56 16.26 1.17
N PHE A 103 -17.77 15.99 -0.12
CA PHE A 103 -18.88 16.59 -0.88
C PHE A 103 -20.12 15.70 -1.01
N ARG A 104 -20.01 14.39 -0.81
CA ARG A 104 -21.14 13.46 -1.02
C ARG A 104 -22.41 13.86 -0.27
N ASP A 105 -22.26 14.27 0.99
CA ASP A 105 -23.40 14.55 1.88
C ASP A 105 -23.77 16.05 1.91
N LYS A 106 -23.21 16.86 1.01
CA LYS A 106 -23.54 18.30 0.88
C LYS A 106 -24.84 18.56 0.11
N GLU A 107 -25.32 17.58 -0.65
CA GLU A 107 -26.54 17.66 -1.45
C GLU A 107 -27.30 16.33 -1.37
N GLU A 108 -28.63 16.39 -1.34
CA GLU A 108 -29.49 15.23 -1.13
C GLU A 108 -29.91 14.55 -2.44
N ALA A 109 -29.77 15.24 -3.57
CA ALA A 109 -30.12 14.72 -4.89
C ALA A 109 -29.51 13.31 -5.14
N PRO A 110 -30.31 12.31 -5.55
CA PRO A 110 -29.81 10.94 -5.76
C PRO A 110 -28.69 10.85 -6.80
N SER A 111 -28.73 11.68 -7.84
CA SER A 111 -27.69 11.77 -8.87
C SER A 111 -26.36 12.28 -8.29
N TRP A 112 -26.40 13.26 -7.40
CA TRP A 112 -25.23 13.80 -6.71
C TRP A 112 -24.54 12.74 -5.84
N ARG A 113 -25.32 12.07 -4.99
CA ARG A 113 -24.79 10.99 -4.12
C ARG A 113 -24.22 9.84 -4.95
N ARG A 114 -24.88 9.47 -6.05
CA ARG A 114 -24.39 8.42 -6.96
C ARG A 114 -23.09 8.82 -7.66
N PHE A 115 -22.95 10.06 -8.09
CA PHE A 115 -21.71 10.56 -8.69
C PHE A 115 -20.55 10.42 -7.70
N TRP A 116 -20.70 10.92 -6.47
CA TRP A 116 -19.64 10.83 -5.46
C TRP A 116 -19.40 9.40 -4.97
N ASP A 117 -20.42 8.55 -4.90
CA ASP A 117 -20.25 7.11 -4.62
C ASP A 117 -19.34 6.44 -5.68
N VAL A 118 -19.51 6.79 -6.96
CA VAL A 118 -18.67 6.28 -8.05
C VAL A 118 -17.27 6.88 -7.98
N CYS A 119 -17.13 8.18 -7.73
CA CYS A 119 -15.83 8.83 -7.56
C CYS A 119 -15.04 8.23 -6.39
N PHE A 120 -15.69 7.95 -5.25
CA PHE A 120 -15.05 7.33 -4.10
C PHE A 120 -14.55 5.92 -4.42
N ALA A 121 -15.37 5.10 -5.08
CA ALA A 121 -14.98 3.75 -5.45
C ALA A 121 -13.87 3.72 -6.51
N ALA A 122 -14.01 4.50 -7.59
CA ALA A 122 -13.00 4.61 -8.63
C ALA A 122 -11.69 5.20 -8.08
N GLY A 123 -11.78 6.27 -7.28
CA GLY A 123 -10.67 6.91 -6.59
C GLY A 123 -9.98 6.04 -5.54
N SER A 124 -10.56 4.88 -5.20
CA SER A 124 -9.94 3.90 -4.31
C SER A 124 -9.39 2.69 -5.06
N ILE A 125 -10.12 2.17 -6.05
CA ILE A 125 -9.71 1.04 -6.89
C ILE A 125 -8.49 1.41 -7.74
N VAL A 126 -8.50 2.59 -8.36
CA VAL A 126 -7.43 3.02 -9.28
C VAL A 126 -6.09 3.14 -8.56
N PRO A 127 -5.95 3.88 -7.44
CA PRO A 127 -4.68 3.93 -6.70
C PRO A 127 -4.23 2.56 -6.18
N ALA A 128 -5.15 1.75 -5.62
CA ALA A 128 -4.82 0.42 -5.10
C ALA A 128 -4.25 -0.51 -6.19
N LEU A 129 -4.81 -0.47 -7.40
CA LEU A 129 -4.31 -1.22 -8.55
C LEU A 129 -2.98 -0.66 -9.05
N LEU A 130 -2.91 0.66 -9.30
CA LEU A 130 -1.75 1.30 -9.93
C LEU A 130 -0.49 1.21 -9.07
N LEU A 131 -0.61 1.28 -7.74
CA LEU A 131 0.55 1.09 -6.85
C LEU A 131 1.13 -0.32 -6.94
N GLY A 132 0.28 -1.34 -7.04
CA GLY A 132 0.75 -2.71 -7.26
C GLY A 132 1.37 -2.91 -8.65
N VAL A 133 0.82 -2.27 -9.68
CA VAL A 133 1.42 -2.27 -11.04
C VAL A 133 2.77 -1.55 -11.06
N ALA A 134 2.88 -0.41 -10.36
CA ALA A 134 4.13 0.32 -10.22
C ALA A 134 5.19 -0.53 -9.52
N MET A 135 4.84 -1.14 -8.38
CA MET A 135 5.75 -2.05 -7.66
C MET A 135 6.14 -3.26 -8.51
N GLY A 136 5.21 -3.85 -9.28
CA GLY A 136 5.51 -4.95 -10.18
C GLY A 136 6.50 -4.59 -11.30
N ASN A 137 6.40 -3.37 -11.83
CA ASN A 137 7.39 -2.86 -12.80
C ASN A 137 8.76 -2.60 -12.15
N ILE A 138 8.79 -2.08 -10.92
CA ILE A 138 10.04 -1.92 -10.17
C ILE A 138 10.69 -3.29 -9.90
N LEU A 139 9.91 -4.27 -9.44
CA LEU A 139 10.38 -5.63 -9.18
C LEU A 139 10.96 -6.30 -10.42
N ARG A 140 10.28 -6.19 -11.56
CA ARG A 140 10.76 -6.71 -12.85
C ARG A 140 11.97 -5.93 -13.39
N GLY A 141 12.06 -4.65 -13.05
CA GLY A 141 13.04 -3.72 -13.58
C GLY A 141 12.51 -2.91 -14.77
N LEU A 142 13.02 -1.70 -14.90
CA LEU A 142 12.64 -0.71 -15.91
C LEU A 142 13.77 -0.54 -16.94
N PRO A 143 13.47 -0.32 -18.23
CA PRO A 143 14.47 0.11 -19.20
C PRO A 143 14.89 1.55 -18.90
N LEU A 144 16.17 1.75 -18.58
CA LEU A 144 16.74 3.07 -18.21
C LEU A 144 17.82 3.50 -19.20
N ASP A 145 17.99 4.81 -19.41
CA ASP A 145 19.15 5.38 -20.12
C ASP A 145 20.32 5.70 -19.17
N ALA A 146 21.40 6.26 -19.71
CA ALA A 146 22.59 6.64 -18.92
C ALA A 146 22.33 7.75 -17.89
N SER A 147 21.26 8.53 -18.07
CA SER A 147 20.81 9.57 -17.14
C SER A 147 19.83 9.03 -16.09
N GLY A 148 19.50 7.73 -16.15
CA GLY A 148 18.51 7.09 -15.28
C GLY A 148 17.07 7.34 -15.71
N ASN A 149 16.82 7.93 -16.88
CA ASN A 149 15.45 8.16 -17.35
C ASN A 149 14.85 6.87 -17.90
N PHE A 150 13.56 6.68 -17.65
CA PHE A 150 12.81 5.60 -18.26
C PHE A 150 12.65 5.81 -19.76
N THR A 151 12.96 4.79 -20.55
CA THR A 151 12.92 4.85 -22.02
C THR A 151 11.73 4.11 -22.64
N GLY A 152 10.87 3.51 -21.81
CA GLY A 152 9.67 2.82 -22.28
C GLY A 152 8.47 3.74 -22.50
N SER A 153 7.32 3.13 -22.83
CA SER A 153 6.03 3.83 -22.97
C SER A 153 5.06 3.41 -21.87
N PHE A 154 3.98 4.18 -21.67
CA PHE A 154 2.95 3.84 -20.68
C PHE A 154 2.41 2.41 -20.82
N PHE A 155 2.11 1.97 -22.06
CA PHE A 155 1.57 0.64 -22.30
C PHE A 155 2.58 -0.49 -21.99
N SER A 156 3.89 -0.20 -22.02
CA SER A 156 4.90 -1.19 -21.60
C SER A 156 4.84 -1.52 -20.10
N LEU A 157 4.29 -0.60 -19.29
CA LEU A 157 4.06 -0.80 -17.86
C LEU A 157 2.91 -1.78 -17.59
N LEU A 158 2.00 -1.98 -18.55
CA LEU A 158 0.85 -2.88 -18.46
C LEU A 158 1.20 -4.31 -18.90
N ASN A 159 2.33 -4.83 -18.42
CA ASN A 159 2.78 -6.19 -18.72
C ASN A 159 2.18 -7.22 -17.74
N PRO A 160 2.12 -8.51 -18.11
CA PRO A 160 1.44 -9.53 -17.30
C PRO A 160 1.94 -9.64 -15.86
N TYR A 161 3.25 -9.52 -15.63
CA TYR A 161 3.83 -9.59 -14.29
C TYR A 161 3.44 -8.37 -13.43
N ALA A 162 3.51 -7.17 -14.01
CA ALA A 162 3.09 -5.95 -13.31
C ALA A 162 1.58 -5.95 -13.02
N LEU A 163 0.75 -6.41 -13.96
CA LEU A 163 -0.69 -6.56 -13.75
C LEU A 163 -1.01 -7.59 -12.66
N LEU A 164 -0.27 -8.70 -12.59
CA LEU A 164 -0.41 -9.68 -11.51
C LEU A 164 -0.10 -9.05 -10.14
N CYS A 165 0.97 -8.26 -10.04
CA CYS A 165 1.29 -7.52 -8.82
C CYS A 165 0.23 -6.47 -8.48
N GLY A 166 -0.33 -5.80 -9.50
CA GLY A 166 -1.47 -4.88 -9.37
C GLY A 166 -2.71 -5.56 -8.79
N LEU A 167 -3.12 -6.69 -9.37
CA LEU A 167 -4.26 -7.46 -8.90
C LEU A 167 -4.04 -8.01 -7.50
N LEU A 168 -2.82 -8.47 -7.18
CA LEU A 168 -2.45 -8.88 -5.84
C LEU A 168 -2.60 -7.72 -4.84
N GLY A 169 -2.04 -6.56 -5.16
CA GLY A 169 -2.18 -5.34 -4.35
C GLY A 169 -3.65 -4.98 -4.12
N LEU A 170 -4.45 -4.92 -5.19
CA LEU A 170 -5.88 -4.65 -5.10
C LEU A 170 -6.62 -5.68 -4.23
N ALA A 171 -6.34 -6.98 -4.39
CA ALA A 171 -6.98 -8.03 -3.60
C ALA A 171 -6.63 -7.94 -2.11
N VAL A 172 -5.36 -7.68 -1.78
CA VAL A 172 -4.90 -7.48 -0.40
C VAL A 172 -5.55 -6.24 0.22
N ILE A 173 -5.59 -5.12 -0.50
CA ILE A 173 -6.20 -3.86 -0.06
C ILE A 173 -7.72 -4.02 0.12
N ALA A 174 -8.40 -4.66 -0.82
CA ALA A 174 -9.82 -5.00 -0.70
C ALA A 174 -10.10 -5.89 0.52
N ALA A 175 -9.25 -6.90 0.78
CA ALA A 175 -9.36 -7.73 1.99
C ALA A 175 -9.18 -6.89 3.26
N HIS A 176 -8.18 -6.01 3.26
CA HIS A 176 -7.84 -5.16 4.39
C HIS A 176 -8.99 -4.22 4.78
N GLY A 177 -9.59 -3.53 3.80
CA GLY A 177 -10.74 -2.66 4.02
C GLY A 177 -12.01 -3.40 4.41
N ALA A 178 -12.27 -4.58 3.84
CA ALA A 178 -13.40 -5.40 4.28
C ALA A 178 -13.26 -5.85 5.75
N LEU A 179 -12.06 -6.26 6.17
CA LEU A 179 -11.80 -6.63 7.57
C LEU A 179 -11.93 -5.44 8.52
N TYR A 180 -11.53 -4.25 8.08
CA TYR A 180 -11.76 -3.01 8.83
C TYR A 180 -13.25 -2.66 8.93
N ALA A 181 -14.01 -2.82 7.83
CA ALA A 181 -15.46 -2.65 7.84
C ALA A 181 -16.14 -3.60 8.83
N VAL A 182 -15.71 -4.86 8.93
CA VAL A 182 -16.23 -5.80 9.95
C VAL A 182 -16.03 -5.28 11.38
N LEU A 183 -14.96 -4.52 11.64
CA LEU A 183 -14.67 -3.95 12.96
C LEU A 183 -15.43 -2.68 13.28
N ARG A 184 -15.75 -1.88 12.26
CA ARG A 184 -16.17 -0.48 12.41
C ARG A 184 -17.59 -0.19 11.96
N THR A 185 -18.30 -1.17 11.41
CA THR A 185 -19.66 -0.98 10.91
C THR A 185 -20.72 -1.73 11.74
N PRO A 186 -22.00 -1.32 11.67
CA PRO A 186 -23.10 -2.02 12.34
C PRO A 186 -23.26 -3.48 11.89
N ALA A 187 -23.83 -4.32 12.75
CA ALA A 187 -23.88 -5.78 12.56
C ALA A 187 -24.41 -6.25 11.18
N PRO A 188 -25.51 -5.69 10.61
CA PRO A 188 -25.99 -6.12 9.30
C PRO A 188 -25.00 -5.88 8.16
N LEU A 189 -24.24 -4.78 8.22
CA LEU A 189 -23.18 -4.47 7.27
C LEU A 189 -21.93 -5.30 7.54
N ALA A 190 -21.54 -5.46 8.81
CA ALA A 190 -20.39 -6.27 9.20
C ALA A 190 -20.52 -7.73 8.74
N ILE A 191 -21.71 -8.34 8.80
CA ILE A 191 -21.96 -9.72 8.32
C ILE A 191 -21.71 -9.83 6.81
N ARG A 192 -22.10 -8.82 6.02
CA ARG A 192 -21.82 -8.79 4.57
C ARG A 192 -20.35 -8.54 4.30
N ALA A 193 -19.72 -7.63 5.04
CA ALA A 193 -18.29 -7.35 4.95
C ALA A 193 -17.43 -8.59 5.25
N ARG A 194 -17.87 -9.52 6.10
CA ARG A 194 -17.17 -10.81 6.29
C ARG A 194 -17.11 -11.66 5.02
N ARG A 195 -18.17 -11.61 4.18
CA ARG A 195 -18.20 -12.31 2.89
C ARG A 195 -17.25 -11.65 1.91
N TRP A 196 -17.25 -10.32 1.84
CA TRP A 196 -16.29 -9.55 1.05
C TRP A 196 -14.84 -9.86 1.43
N ALA A 197 -14.53 -9.82 2.73
CA ALA A 197 -13.21 -10.17 3.26
C ALA A 197 -12.81 -11.59 2.89
N ARG A 198 -13.74 -12.56 2.97
CA ARG A 198 -13.47 -13.95 2.58
C ARG A 198 -13.08 -14.07 1.10
N LEU A 199 -13.84 -13.44 0.21
CA LEU A 199 -13.58 -13.47 -1.24
C LEU A 199 -12.25 -12.81 -1.58
N ALA A 200 -11.99 -11.62 -1.05
CA ALA A 200 -10.74 -10.91 -1.30
C ALA A 200 -9.52 -11.61 -0.68
N LEU A 201 -9.64 -12.23 0.51
CA LEU A 201 -8.55 -13.01 1.09
C LEU A 201 -8.24 -14.27 0.26
N GLN A 202 -9.25 -14.94 -0.30
CA GLN A 202 -9.03 -16.06 -1.21
C GLN A 202 -8.31 -15.61 -2.48
N ALA A 203 -8.77 -14.51 -3.09
CA ALA A 203 -8.11 -13.92 -4.25
C ALA A 203 -6.65 -13.50 -3.91
N ALA A 204 -6.43 -12.84 -2.78
CA ALA A 204 -5.10 -12.41 -2.33
C ALA A 204 -4.16 -13.60 -2.12
N LEU A 205 -4.61 -14.70 -1.50
CA LEU A 205 -3.80 -15.90 -1.30
C LEU A 205 -3.44 -16.59 -2.63
N LEU A 206 -4.41 -16.72 -3.54
CA LEU A 206 -4.18 -17.30 -4.86
C LEU A 206 -3.20 -16.44 -5.68
N LEU A 207 -3.42 -15.12 -5.71
CA LEU A 207 -2.57 -14.18 -6.44
C LEU A 207 -1.18 -14.07 -5.80
N PHE A 208 -1.07 -14.20 -4.48
CA PHE A 208 0.23 -14.22 -3.79
C PHE A 208 1.02 -15.47 -4.16
N GLY A 209 0.40 -16.64 -4.13
CA GLY A 209 1.04 -17.88 -4.56
C GLY A 209 1.45 -17.85 -6.04
N LEU A 210 0.57 -17.32 -6.90
CA LEU A 210 0.87 -17.15 -8.33
C LEU A 210 2.00 -16.14 -8.56
N ALA A 211 1.98 -14.99 -7.89
CA ALA A 211 3.04 -14.00 -7.96
C ALA A 211 4.37 -14.59 -7.50
N ALA A 212 4.40 -15.28 -6.35
CA ALA A 212 5.59 -15.95 -5.86
C ALA A 212 6.13 -16.98 -6.87
N ALA A 213 5.27 -17.82 -7.44
CA ALA A 213 5.67 -18.78 -8.46
C ALA A 213 6.25 -18.10 -9.71
N VAL A 214 5.56 -17.08 -10.24
CA VAL A 214 6.04 -16.34 -11.43
C VAL A 214 7.35 -15.60 -11.13
N THR A 215 7.49 -14.98 -9.95
CA THR A 215 8.74 -14.36 -9.51
C THR A 215 9.88 -15.37 -9.45
N ILE A 216 9.65 -16.53 -8.85
CA ILE A 216 10.67 -17.59 -8.75
C ILE A 216 11.08 -18.07 -10.14
N LEU A 217 10.14 -18.23 -11.07
CA LEU A 217 10.41 -18.77 -12.40
C LEU A 217 11.05 -17.74 -13.34
N THR A 218 10.69 -16.47 -13.23
CA THR A 218 11.00 -15.45 -14.25
C THR A 218 11.89 -14.30 -13.77
N GLN A 219 11.90 -14.00 -12.47
CA GLN A 219 12.59 -12.83 -11.88
C GLN A 219 13.73 -13.27 -10.96
N ARG A 220 14.68 -14.06 -11.49
CA ARG A 220 15.76 -14.67 -10.71
C ARG A 220 16.66 -13.67 -10.00
N HIS A 221 16.81 -12.46 -10.53
CA HIS A 221 17.62 -11.40 -9.88
C HIS A 221 17.12 -11.07 -8.47
N LEU A 222 15.80 -11.13 -8.24
CA LEU A 222 15.19 -10.89 -6.93
C LEU A 222 15.47 -12.00 -5.91
N LEU A 223 15.91 -13.19 -6.36
CA LEU A 223 16.19 -14.33 -5.48
C LEU A 223 17.59 -14.27 -4.88
N THR A 224 18.47 -13.41 -5.40
CA THR A 224 19.90 -13.35 -5.02
C THR A 224 20.11 -13.28 -3.51
N ASN A 225 19.33 -12.46 -2.79
CA ASN A 225 19.47 -12.34 -1.34
C ASN A 225 18.95 -13.57 -0.60
N TYR A 226 17.86 -14.17 -1.10
CA TYR A 226 17.29 -15.39 -0.55
C TYR A 226 18.23 -16.59 -0.72
N ASP A 227 18.95 -16.66 -1.84
CA ASP A 227 19.95 -17.72 -2.10
C ASP A 227 21.18 -17.55 -1.20
N ARG A 228 21.61 -16.30 -0.96
CA ARG A 228 22.75 -15.97 -0.08
C ARG A 228 22.46 -16.18 1.40
N LEU A 229 21.26 -15.79 1.84
CA LEU A 229 20.82 -15.91 3.23
C LEU A 229 19.46 -16.61 3.26
N PRO A 230 19.43 -17.96 3.25
CA PRO A 230 18.18 -18.74 3.17
C PRO A 230 17.16 -18.45 4.27
N VAL A 231 17.61 -17.95 5.43
CA VAL A 231 16.72 -17.49 6.50
C VAL A 231 15.73 -16.40 6.04
N LEU A 232 16.08 -15.63 5.00
CA LEU A 232 15.22 -14.59 4.45
C LEU A 232 13.95 -15.14 3.79
N TRP A 233 13.90 -16.43 3.42
CA TRP A 233 12.65 -17.10 3.00
C TRP A 233 11.58 -17.09 4.09
N ALA A 234 11.95 -16.88 5.35
CA ALA A 234 11.00 -16.68 6.44
C ALA A 234 10.10 -15.46 6.21
N VAL A 235 10.55 -14.44 5.47
CA VAL A 235 9.78 -13.21 5.21
C VAL A 235 8.55 -13.49 4.32
N PRO A 236 8.67 -14.02 3.08
CA PRO A 236 7.51 -14.37 2.27
C PRO A 236 6.65 -15.48 2.91
N LEU A 237 7.26 -16.39 3.67
CA LEU A 237 6.50 -17.41 4.42
C LEU A 237 5.65 -16.77 5.52
N ALA A 238 6.21 -15.83 6.30
CA ALA A 238 5.47 -15.08 7.31
C ALA A 238 4.32 -14.26 6.68
N THR A 239 4.54 -13.69 5.49
CA THR A 239 3.48 -13.01 4.71
C THR A 239 2.34 -13.97 4.37
N ALA A 240 2.66 -15.16 3.84
CA ALA A 240 1.66 -16.19 3.52
C ALA A 240 0.88 -16.64 4.77
N LEU A 241 1.58 -16.82 5.89
CA LEU A 241 0.99 -17.18 7.18
C LEU A 241 0.09 -16.07 7.73
N ALA A 242 0.48 -14.80 7.57
CA ALA A 242 -0.33 -13.66 8.00
C ALA A 242 -1.63 -13.55 7.18
N LEU A 243 -1.56 -13.66 5.85
CA LEU A 243 -2.75 -13.66 4.99
C LEU A 243 -3.66 -14.87 5.27
N SER A 244 -3.07 -16.05 5.48
CA SER A 244 -3.81 -17.27 5.85
C SER A 244 -4.44 -17.15 7.24
N GLY A 245 -3.73 -16.52 8.18
CA GLY A 245 -4.21 -16.19 9.52
C GLY A 245 -5.40 -15.24 9.47
N ALA A 246 -5.33 -14.19 8.65
CA ALA A 246 -6.45 -13.27 8.43
C ALA A 246 -7.70 -14.01 7.92
N ALA A 247 -7.53 -14.94 6.97
CA ALA A 247 -8.61 -15.79 6.48
C ALA A 247 -9.17 -16.74 7.56
N ALA A 248 -8.30 -17.37 8.35
CA ALA A 248 -8.70 -18.26 9.44
C ALA A 248 -9.46 -17.53 10.55
N TYR A 249 -8.97 -16.35 10.96
CA TYR A 249 -9.63 -15.53 11.99
C TYR A 249 -10.97 -14.96 11.49
N ASN A 250 -11.06 -14.53 10.23
CA ASN A 250 -12.32 -14.08 9.63
C ASN A 250 -13.37 -15.21 9.61
N ARG A 251 -12.97 -16.46 9.30
CA ARG A 251 -13.87 -17.63 9.33
C ARG A 251 -14.37 -17.98 10.74
N ARG A 252 -13.59 -17.64 11.78
CA ARG A 252 -13.92 -17.86 13.19
C ARG A 252 -14.60 -16.65 13.84
N ASP A 253 -15.03 -15.67 13.04
CA ASP A 253 -15.63 -14.41 13.49
C ASP A 253 -14.77 -13.59 14.47
N LYS A 254 -13.45 -13.79 14.44
CA LYS A 254 -12.50 -13.04 15.27
C LYS A 254 -11.97 -11.82 14.52
N ALA A 255 -12.76 -10.76 14.48
CA ALA A 255 -12.50 -9.57 13.66
C ALA A 255 -11.16 -8.87 13.98
N ARG A 256 -10.83 -8.66 15.25
CA ARG A 256 -9.60 -7.94 15.65
C ARG A 256 -8.32 -8.66 15.21
N PRO A 257 -8.12 -9.96 15.54
CA PRO A 257 -6.94 -10.67 15.07
C PRO A 257 -6.94 -10.88 13.55
N ALA A 258 -8.11 -10.94 12.89
CA ALA A 258 -8.17 -10.96 11.44
C ALA A 258 -7.60 -9.68 10.82
N PHE A 259 -8.00 -8.51 11.33
CA PHE A 259 -7.48 -7.22 10.89
C PHE A 259 -5.98 -7.08 11.20
N ALA A 260 -5.54 -7.44 12.41
CA ALA A 260 -4.11 -7.40 12.76
C ALA A 260 -3.26 -8.31 11.86
N ALA A 261 -3.76 -9.51 11.53
CA ALA A 261 -3.10 -10.40 10.60
C ALA A 261 -3.05 -9.83 9.16
N SER A 262 -4.08 -9.08 8.74
CA SER A 262 -4.05 -8.37 7.46
C SER A 262 -3.04 -7.22 7.44
N CYS A 263 -2.87 -6.46 8.53
CA CYS A 263 -1.78 -5.47 8.66
C CYS A 263 -0.41 -6.14 8.49
N ALA A 264 -0.19 -7.26 9.19
CA ALA A 264 1.05 -8.03 9.06
C ALA A 264 1.26 -8.57 7.63
N GLY A 265 0.19 -9.00 6.95
CA GLY A 265 0.25 -9.44 5.55
C GLY A 265 0.63 -8.31 4.58
N VAL A 266 0.05 -7.12 4.75
CA VAL A 266 0.41 -5.93 3.97
C VAL A 266 1.87 -5.56 4.17
N LEU A 267 2.32 -5.42 5.41
CA LEU A 267 3.71 -5.11 5.72
C LEU A 267 4.68 -6.19 5.21
N GLY A 268 4.29 -7.47 5.34
CA GLY A 268 5.06 -8.60 4.85
C GLY A 268 5.25 -8.59 3.33
N LEU A 269 4.23 -8.15 2.57
CA LEU A 269 4.34 -8.02 1.12
C LEU A 269 5.42 -7.00 0.72
N LEU A 270 5.43 -5.83 1.37
CA LEU A 270 6.45 -4.80 1.14
C LEU A 270 7.82 -5.24 1.64
N ALA A 271 7.90 -5.93 2.77
CA ALA A 271 9.15 -6.50 3.27
C ALA A 271 9.73 -7.56 2.31
N THR A 272 8.89 -8.40 1.72
CA THR A 272 9.29 -9.40 0.70
C THR A 272 9.89 -8.71 -0.53
N ALA A 273 9.25 -7.62 -0.98
CA ALA A 273 9.78 -6.80 -2.07
C ALA A 273 11.11 -6.13 -1.68
N ALA A 274 11.22 -5.56 -0.48
CA ALA A 274 12.43 -4.91 0.02
C ALA A 274 13.62 -5.87 0.06
N VAL A 275 13.41 -7.09 0.58
CA VAL A 275 14.44 -8.13 0.62
C VAL A 275 14.86 -8.54 -0.79
N GLY A 276 13.93 -8.68 -1.74
CA GLY A 276 14.28 -9.04 -3.11
C GLY A 276 15.01 -7.93 -3.88
N LEU A 277 14.69 -6.67 -3.58
CA LEU A 277 15.25 -5.51 -4.27
C LEU A 277 16.61 -5.10 -3.74
N PHE A 278 16.86 -5.20 -2.43
CA PHE A 278 18.10 -4.73 -1.81
C PHE A 278 19.35 -5.29 -2.53
N PRO A 279 20.37 -4.47 -2.83
CA PRO A 279 20.53 -3.04 -2.53
C PRO A 279 20.00 -2.09 -3.62
N THR A 280 19.30 -2.63 -4.60
CA THR A 280 18.78 -1.89 -5.74
C THR A 280 17.39 -1.33 -5.40
N LEU A 281 17.14 -0.06 -5.70
CA LEU A 281 15.82 0.56 -5.58
C LEU A 281 15.04 0.44 -6.89
N VAL A 282 15.72 0.67 -8.02
CA VAL A 282 15.13 0.52 -9.37
C VAL A 282 16.10 -0.29 -10.24
N PRO A 283 15.84 -1.60 -10.41
CA PRO A 283 16.62 -2.44 -11.31
C PRO A 283 16.45 -1.97 -12.76
N ALA A 284 17.55 -1.91 -13.50
CA ALA A 284 17.52 -1.66 -14.93
C ALA A 284 17.39 -2.98 -15.69
N SER A 285 16.35 -3.13 -16.53
CA SER A 285 16.08 -4.38 -17.25
C SER A 285 16.88 -4.53 -18.55
N ASN A 286 17.39 -3.43 -19.09
CA ASN A 286 18.19 -3.39 -20.33
C ASN A 286 19.70 -3.54 -20.07
N ASN A 287 20.22 -2.94 -19.00
CA ASN A 287 21.62 -3.09 -18.60
C ASN A 287 21.74 -2.90 -17.08
N ALA A 288 22.18 -3.95 -16.37
CA ALA A 288 22.30 -3.93 -14.92
C ALA A 288 23.16 -2.78 -14.37
N ALA A 289 24.15 -2.30 -15.14
CA ALA A 289 24.99 -1.16 -14.76
C ALA A 289 24.24 0.17 -14.62
N LEU A 290 23.05 0.29 -15.25
CA LEU A 290 22.19 1.46 -15.18
C LEU A 290 21.24 1.43 -13.98
N SER A 291 21.28 0.39 -13.16
CA SER A 291 20.38 0.23 -12.01
C SER A 291 20.62 1.32 -10.96
N LEU A 292 19.53 1.80 -10.38
CA LEU A 292 19.57 2.76 -9.28
C LEU A 292 19.61 1.99 -7.96
N THR A 293 20.74 2.08 -7.27
CA THR A 293 21.04 1.40 -6.00
C THR A 293 21.12 2.39 -4.86
N ALA A 294 21.01 1.89 -3.63
CA ALA A 294 21.18 2.71 -2.43
C ALA A 294 22.55 3.41 -2.40
N ALA A 295 23.59 2.85 -3.05
CA ALA A 295 24.93 3.41 -3.05
C ALA A 295 25.15 4.50 -4.11
N ASN A 296 24.58 4.38 -5.32
CA ASN A 296 24.78 5.36 -6.41
C ASN A 296 23.67 6.41 -6.48
N SER A 297 22.57 6.22 -5.74
CA SER A 297 21.38 7.07 -5.83
C SER A 297 21.04 7.79 -4.54
N SER A 298 21.87 7.68 -3.49
CA SER A 298 21.61 8.37 -2.24
C SER A 298 22.08 9.83 -2.26
N SER A 299 21.45 10.66 -1.44
CA SER A 299 22.00 11.95 -1.04
C SER A 299 23.34 11.81 -0.31
N SER A 300 24.02 12.95 -0.08
CA SER A 300 25.27 12.98 0.70
C SER A 300 25.09 12.42 2.11
N GLU A 301 26.15 11.84 2.67
CA GLU A 301 26.14 11.28 4.04
C GLU A 301 25.68 12.32 5.08
N LEU A 302 26.06 13.60 4.90
CA LEU A 302 25.61 14.70 5.76
C LEU A 302 24.09 14.87 5.70
N THR A 303 23.52 14.92 4.49
CA THR A 303 22.07 15.05 4.29
C THR A 303 21.33 13.88 4.91
N LEU A 304 21.77 12.63 4.66
CA LEU A 304 21.17 11.43 5.23
C LEU A 304 21.21 11.45 6.76
N ARG A 305 22.31 11.93 7.36
CA ARG A 305 22.46 12.04 8.81
C ARG A 305 21.50 13.06 9.41
N ILE A 306 21.42 14.25 8.83
CA ILE A 306 20.54 15.33 9.31
C ILE A 306 19.08 14.85 9.26
N MET A 307 18.64 14.34 8.12
CA MET A 307 17.27 13.85 7.97
C MET A 307 16.99 12.68 8.91
N PHE A 308 17.98 11.82 9.17
CA PHE A 308 17.79 10.68 10.08
C PHE A 308 17.53 11.14 11.51
N ILE A 309 18.22 12.21 11.97
CA ILE A 309 17.94 12.83 13.27
C ILE A 309 16.50 13.36 13.33
N PHE A 310 16.05 14.05 12.27
CA PHE A 310 14.65 14.51 12.19
C PHE A 310 13.66 13.34 12.20
N ALA A 311 13.92 12.26 11.46
CA ALA A 311 13.07 11.09 11.45
C ALA A 311 13.03 10.39 12.82
N LEU A 312 14.18 10.30 13.52
CA LEU A 312 14.28 9.68 14.83
C LEU A 312 13.45 10.41 15.90
N VAL A 313 13.32 11.73 15.80
CA VAL A 313 12.50 12.54 16.71
C VAL A 313 11.06 12.64 16.24
N GLY A 314 10.84 12.91 14.95
CA GLY A 314 9.53 13.16 14.37
C GLY A 314 8.65 11.91 14.29
N MET A 315 9.20 10.76 13.89
CA MET A 315 8.40 9.54 13.72
C MET A 315 7.76 9.04 15.02
N PRO A 316 8.45 8.98 16.17
CA PRO A 316 7.81 8.62 17.43
C PRO A 316 6.67 9.57 17.83
N ILE A 317 6.80 10.87 17.58
CA ILE A 317 5.76 11.86 17.87
C ILE A 317 4.55 11.61 16.98
N VAL A 318 4.75 11.46 15.67
CA VAL A 318 3.68 11.17 14.69
C VAL A 318 2.97 9.86 15.02
N ILE A 319 3.72 8.81 15.35
CA ILE A 319 3.15 7.51 15.75
C ILE A 319 2.38 7.64 17.06
N GLY A 320 2.92 8.34 18.06
CA GLY A 320 2.26 8.57 19.34
C GLY A 320 0.94 9.33 19.19
N TYR A 321 0.94 10.40 18.39
CA TYR A 321 -0.26 11.15 18.04
C TYR A 321 -1.29 10.29 17.31
N ASN A 322 -0.87 9.52 16.30
CA ASN A 322 -1.76 8.62 15.58
C ASN A 322 -2.38 7.57 16.52
N VAL A 323 -1.58 6.93 17.38
CA VAL A 323 -2.11 5.97 18.36
C VAL A 323 -3.12 6.62 19.30
N TRP A 324 -2.84 7.83 19.79
CA TRP A 324 -3.77 8.59 20.63
C TRP A 324 -5.07 8.90 19.90
N ALA A 325 -5.00 9.40 18.67
CA ALA A 325 -6.15 9.76 17.87
C ALA A 325 -7.04 8.54 17.58
N TYR A 326 -6.45 7.42 17.15
CA TYR A 326 -7.17 6.16 16.94
C TYR A 326 -7.85 5.63 18.21
N ARG A 327 -7.23 5.80 19.38
CA ARG A 327 -7.82 5.41 20.67
C ARG A 327 -9.01 6.30 21.01
N LEU A 328 -8.89 7.62 20.82
CA LEU A 328 -9.96 8.58 21.09
C LEU A 328 -11.22 8.21 20.28
N TRP A 329 -11.09 7.99 18.97
CA TRP A 329 -12.24 7.63 18.13
C TRP A 329 -12.82 6.25 18.46
N ALA A 330 -11.98 5.28 18.84
CA ALA A 330 -12.45 3.98 19.31
C ALA A 330 -13.27 4.07 20.61
N THR A 331 -13.06 5.09 21.44
CA THR A 331 -13.88 5.34 22.64
C THR A 331 -15.19 6.04 22.30
N GLN A 332 -15.20 7.02 21.40
CA GLN A 332 -16.41 7.74 20.99
C GLN A 332 -17.45 6.83 20.32
N GLN A 333 -17.01 5.90 19.46
CA GLN A 333 -17.92 4.92 18.82
C GLN A 333 -18.62 3.97 19.82
N LYS A 334 -18.02 3.70 20.99
CA LYS A 334 -18.64 2.86 22.02
C LYS A 334 -19.65 3.63 22.88
N GLY A 335 -19.53 4.96 22.95
CA GLY A 335 -20.48 5.82 23.63
C GLY A 335 -21.79 5.89 22.88
N THR A 336 -21.73 6.13 21.56
CA THR A 336 -22.92 6.23 20.70
C THR A 336 -23.64 4.90 20.47
N SER A 337 -22.95 3.74 20.62
CA SER A 337 -23.57 2.42 20.53
C SER A 337 -24.28 1.95 21.80
N ARG A 338 -24.24 2.72 22.89
CA ARG A 338 -24.98 2.44 24.14
C ARG A 338 -26.35 3.11 24.19
N ASP A 339 -26.61 4.05 23.28
CA ASP A 339 -27.83 4.85 23.24
C ASP A 339 -28.87 4.33 22.21
N TYR A 340 -28.67 3.12 21.68
CA TYR A 340 -29.60 2.37 20.83
C TYR A 340 -29.69 0.91 21.28
#